data_AF-A0A0A2XCZ7-F1
#
_entry.id   AF-A0A0A2XCZ7-F1
#
_cell.length_a   1.000
_cell.length_b   1.000
_cell.length_c   1.000
_cell.angle_alpha   90.00
_cell.angle_beta   90.00
_cell.angle_gamma   90.00
#
_symmetry.space_group_name_H-M   'P 1'
#
loop_
_entity.id
_entity.type
_entity.pdbx_description
1 polymer ?
#
loop_
_entity_poly.entity_id
_entity_poly.type
_entity_poly.pdbx_seq_one_letter_code
_entity_poly.pdbx_strand_id
1 'polypeptide(L)'
;MIRISATTLEAYRRWLDNEDATIEDMVAYLDRKIEPTKAMMAGTAFHKLLETKQGDLTVETVDGFTFDFSEIDSDVYIPKIKEFKFTVMRRILDEDVTFVGVVDAMDSNTVFDHKLTSSIDVEKNYEPSMQWRAYLSWLNLDHFTYNLFRQYNPAATPDTFLIKEAVTVSFHRYEGMDEDIDNMAKSLIIFIKEYAPHLINRG
;
A
#
# COMPACT_ATOMS: atom_id res chain seq x y z
N MET A 1 9.11 -17.85 13.60
CA MET A 1 9.27 -16.97 12.43
C MET A 1 8.06 -16.05 12.33
N ILE A 2 8.31 -14.74 12.29
CA ILE A 2 7.27 -13.69 12.14
C ILE A 2 7.29 -13.21 10.69
N ARG A 3 6.11 -12.97 10.10
CA ARG A 3 5.99 -12.40 8.75
C ARG A 3 5.33 -11.03 8.84
N ILE A 4 6.00 -10.00 8.31
CA ILE A 4 5.52 -8.61 8.33
C ILE A 4 5.50 -8.08 6.90
N SER A 5 4.36 -7.60 6.40
CA SER A 5 4.32 -6.89 5.12
C SER A 5 4.46 -5.38 5.29
N ALA A 6 4.84 -4.68 4.22
CA ALA A 6 4.84 -3.21 4.20
C ALA A 6 3.45 -2.63 4.54
N THR A 7 2.39 -3.28 4.06
CA THR A 7 1.00 -2.94 4.40
C THR A 7 0.66 -3.21 5.87
N THR A 8 1.25 -4.24 6.50
CA THR A 8 1.10 -4.46 7.95
C THR A 8 1.75 -3.35 8.75
N LEU A 9 2.95 -2.88 8.36
CA LEU A 9 3.59 -1.74 9.03
C LEU A 9 2.75 -0.47 8.90
N GLU A 10 2.19 -0.20 7.72
CA GLU A 10 1.30 0.95 7.53
C GLU A 10 0.01 0.82 8.36
N ALA A 11 -0.62 -0.36 8.39
CA ALA A 11 -1.80 -0.59 9.20
C ALA A 11 -1.52 -0.39 10.69
N TYR A 12 -0.37 -0.87 11.16
CA TYR A 12 0.05 -0.68 12.55
C TYR A 12 0.32 0.80 12.88
N ARG A 13 1.00 1.54 12.01
CA ARG A 13 1.18 3.00 12.16
C ARG A 13 -0.17 3.72 12.27
N ARG A 14 -1.12 3.41 11.37
CA ARG A 14 -2.47 4.01 11.40
C ARG A 14 -3.24 3.65 12.67
N TRP A 15 -3.05 2.44 13.18
CA TRP A 15 -3.64 2.00 14.44
C TRP A 15 -3.09 2.78 15.63
N LEU A 16 -1.76 3.00 15.68
CA LEU A 16 -1.12 3.81 16.72
C LEU A 16 -1.62 5.27 16.73
N ASP A 17 -1.89 5.84 15.55
CA ASP A 17 -2.38 7.21 15.41
C ASP A 17 -3.89 7.36 15.67
N ASN A 18 -4.63 6.25 15.79
CA ASN A 18 -6.08 6.27 15.95
C ASN A 18 -6.45 6.04 17.42
N GLU A 19 -6.77 7.13 18.13
CA GLU A 19 -7.14 7.11 19.56
C GLU A 19 -8.38 6.25 19.86
N ASP A 20 -9.27 6.05 18.87
CA ASP A 20 -10.48 5.24 19.04
C ASP A 20 -10.25 3.74 18.73
N ALA A 21 -9.08 3.36 18.21
CA ALA A 21 -8.79 1.98 17.84
C ALA A 21 -8.45 1.11 19.04
N THR A 22 -8.98 -0.10 19.06
CA THR A 22 -8.75 -1.08 20.14
C THR A 22 -7.65 -2.08 19.77
N ILE A 23 -7.10 -2.78 20.76
CA ILE A 23 -6.13 -3.86 20.52
C ILE A 23 -6.77 -4.96 19.68
N GLU A 24 -8.05 -5.27 19.94
CA GLU A 24 -8.85 -6.25 19.24
C GLU A 24 -8.96 -5.94 17.74
N ASP A 25 -9.08 -4.66 17.37
CA ASP A 25 -9.12 -4.23 15.96
C ASP A 25 -7.81 -4.59 15.24
N MET A 26 -6.66 -4.32 15.87
CA MET A 26 -5.35 -4.64 15.28
C MET A 26 -5.12 -6.15 15.23
N VAL A 27 -5.51 -6.90 16.27
CA VAL A 27 -5.42 -8.37 16.26
C VAL A 27 -6.31 -8.96 15.16
N ALA A 28 -7.53 -8.45 14.98
CA ALA A 28 -8.42 -8.87 13.91
C ALA A 28 -7.85 -8.61 12.51
N TYR A 29 -7.18 -7.45 12.32
CA TYR A 29 -6.45 -7.14 11.09
C TYR A 29 -5.32 -8.16 10.85
N LEU A 30 -4.48 -8.42 11.85
CA LEU A 30 -3.35 -9.36 11.75
C LEU A 30 -3.82 -10.80 11.47
N ASP A 31 -4.97 -11.19 12.02
CA ASP A 31 -5.63 -12.47 11.77
C ASP A 31 -6.28 -12.57 10.38
N ARG A 32 -6.30 -11.48 9.61
CA ARG A 32 -6.98 -11.38 8.31
C ARG A 32 -8.48 -11.67 8.39
N LYS A 33 -9.12 -11.27 9.48
CA LYS A 33 -10.57 -11.43 9.71
C LYS A 33 -11.39 -10.23 9.22
N ILE A 34 -10.73 -9.25 8.58
CA ILE A 34 -11.39 -8.05 8.07
C ILE A 34 -11.83 -8.31 6.64
N GLU A 35 -13.14 -8.29 6.42
CA GLU A 35 -13.72 -8.34 5.09
C GLU A 35 -13.35 -7.08 4.29
N PRO A 36 -12.95 -7.21 3.01
CA PRO A 36 -12.58 -6.06 2.19
C PRO A 36 -13.79 -5.15 1.97
N THR A 37 -13.58 -3.85 2.18
CA THR A 37 -14.61 -2.85 1.87
C THR A 37 -14.78 -2.70 0.35
N LYS A 38 -15.91 -2.15 -0.09
CA LYS A 38 -16.14 -1.85 -1.52
C LYS A 38 -15.03 -0.98 -2.12
N ALA A 39 -14.53 0.00 -1.35
CA ALA A 39 -13.42 0.85 -1.78
C ALA A 39 -12.12 0.05 -1.96
N MET A 40 -11.83 -0.90 -1.07
CA MET A 40 -10.68 -1.80 -1.22
C MET A 40 -10.83 -2.71 -2.44
N MET A 41 -12.03 -3.28 -2.66
CA MET A 41 -12.31 -4.11 -3.84
C MET A 41 -12.14 -3.32 -5.14
N ALA A 42 -12.65 -2.09 -5.19
CA ALA A 42 -12.47 -1.19 -6.33
C ALA A 42 -11.00 -0.84 -6.54
N GLY A 43 -10.23 -0.56 -5.48
CA GLY A 43 -8.78 -0.34 -5.57
C GLY A 43 -8.02 -1.53 -6.15
N THR A 44 -8.35 -2.75 -5.72
CA THR A 44 -7.77 -3.99 -6.27
C THR A 44 -8.11 -4.18 -7.76
N ALA A 45 -9.38 -3.96 -8.13
CA ALA A 45 -9.80 -4.04 -9.54
C ALA A 45 -9.09 -2.99 -10.41
N PHE A 46 -8.87 -1.79 -9.85
CA PHE A 46 -8.13 -0.72 -10.50
C PHE A 46 -6.65 -1.07 -10.72
N HIS A 47 -5.98 -1.66 -9.73
CA HIS A 47 -4.61 -2.17 -9.89
C HIS A 47 -4.50 -3.18 -11.03
N LYS A 48 -5.41 -4.15 -11.05
CA LYS A 48 -5.48 -5.16 -12.12
C LYS A 48 -5.72 -4.55 -13.49
N LEU A 49 -6.52 -3.48 -13.58
CA LEU A 49 -6.69 -2.71 -14.82
C LEU A 49 -5.34 -2.13 -15.28
N LEU A 50 -4.64 -1.40 -14.40
CA LEU A 50 -3.36 -0.77 -14.74
C LEU A 50 -2.26 -1.81 -15.05
N GLU A 51 -2.34 -2.98 -14.43
CA GLU A 51 -1.42 -4.08 -14.68
C GLU A 51 -1.58 -4.65 -16.10
N THR A 52 -2.83 -4.87 -16.52
CA THR A 52 -3.14 -5.62 -17.74
C THR A 52 -3.33 -4.74 -18.98
N LYS A 53 -3.78 -3.49 -18.81
CA LYS A 53 -4.10 -2.61 -19.93
C LYS A 53 -2.83 -2.15 -20.66
N GLN A 54 -2.95 -2.13 -21.99
CA GLN A 54 -2.00 -1.51 -22.92
C GLN A 54 -2.74 -0.46 -23.74
N GLY A 55 -2.08 0.65 -24.06
CA GLY A 55 -2.68 1.77 -24.79
C GLY A 55 -3.53 2.67 -23.90
N ASP A 56 -4.36 3.49 -24.54
CA ASP A 56 -5.10 4.56 -23.86
C ASP A 56 -6.19 4.03 -22.94
N LEU A 57 -6.36 4.70 -21.80
CA LEU A 57 -7.42 4.45 -20.84
C LEU A 57 -8.64 5.30 -21.23
N THR A 58 -9.77 4.64 -21.47
CA THR A 58 -11.05 5.32 -21.79
C THR A 58 -12.10 4.91 -20.76
N VAL A 59 -12.97 3.95 -21.07
CA VAL A 59 -13.92 3.38 -20.12
C VAL A 59 -13.66 1.89 -20.01
N GLU A 60 -13.31 1.44 -18.82
CA GLU A 60 -12.84 0.08 -18.60
C GLU A 60 -13.58 -0.58 -17.45
N THR A 61 -13.96 -1.85 -17.61
CA THR A 61 -14.64 -2.62 -16.56
C THR A 61 -13.79 -3.79 -16.12
N VAL A 62 -13.48 -3.86 -14.83
CA VAL A 62 -12.69 -4.94 -14.21
C VAL A 62 -13.35 -5.36 -12.92
N ASP A 63 -13.54 -6.68 -12.74
CA ASP A 63 -14.09 -7.30 -11.52
C ASP A 63 -15.39 -6.66 -11.02
N GLY A 64 -16.25 -6.24 -11.95
CA GLY A 64 -17.56 -5.64 -11.66
C GLY A 64 -17.56 -4.13 -11.42
N PHE A 65 -16.38 -3.49 -11.43
CA PHE A 65 -16.24 -2.04 -11.31
C PHE A 65 -15.93 -1.40 -12.66
N THR A 66 -16.51 -0.24 -12.92
CA THR A 66 -16.23 0.55 -14.14
C THR A 66 -15.41 1.77 -13.78
N PHE A 67 -14.31 2.00 -14.50
CA PHE A 67 -13.44 3.16 -14.36
C PHE A 67 -13.51 3.99 -15.64
N ASP A 68 -13.97 5.22 -15.50
CA ASP A 68 -14.17 6.14 -16.62
C ASP A 68 -13.12 7.25 -16.56
N PHE A 69 -12.23 7.26 -17.55
CA PHE A 69 -11.14 8.22 -17.72
C PHE A 69 -11.48 9.34 -18.70
N SER A 70 -12.74 9.44 -19.18
CA SER A 70 -13.12 10.46 -20.18
C SER A 70 -12.92 11.92 -19.74
N GLU A 71 -12.75 12.15 -18.44
CA GLU A 71 -12.54 13.48 -17.86
C GLU A 71 -11.08 13.76 -17.46
N ILE A 72 -10.15 12.83 -17.67
CA ILE A 72 -8.74 13.06 -17.35
C ILE A 72 -8.03 13.74 -18.54
N ASP A 73 -7.25 14.78 -18.24
CA ASP A 73 -6.39 15.49 -19.20
C ASP A 73 -4.91 15.31 -18.83
N SER A 74 -4.57 14.18 -18.19
CA SER A 74 -3.27 13.95 -17.57
C SER A 74 -2.69 12.63 -18.06
N ASP A 75 -1.47 12.69 -18.58
CA ASP A 75 -0.69 11.49 -18.89
C ASP A 75 -0.15 10.89 -17.59
N VAL A 76 -0.49 9.63 -17.31
CA VAL A 76 0.11 8.89 -16.19
C VAL A 76 1.12 7.90 -16.72
N TYR A 77 2.35 8.04 -16.26
CA TYR A 77 3.39 7.06 -16.54
C TYR A 77 3.20 5.81 -15.67
N ILE A 78 3.04 4.66 -16.34
CA ILE A 78 3.02 3.35 -15.71
C ILE A 78 4.29 2.61 -16.16
N PRO A 79 5.18 2.19 -15.23
CA PRO A 79 6.41 1.51 -15.59
C PRO A 79 6.19 0.14 -16.26
N LYS A 80 7.24 -0.33 -16.93
CA LYS A 80 7.19 -1.59 -17.69
C LYS A 80 7.20 -2.85 -16.82
N ILE A 81 7.97 -2.85 -15.72
CA ILE A 81 7.96 -3.95 -14.76
C ILE A 81 6.79 -3.69 -13.83
N LYS A 82 5.78 -4.55 -13.95
CA LYS A 82 4.55 -4.50 -13.17
C LYS A 82 4.55 -5.66 -12.19
N GLU A 83 3.93 -5.45 -11.04
CA GLU A 83 3.80 -6.36 -9.90
C GLU A 83 5.09 -7.12 -9.56
N PHE A 84 5.84 -6.62 -8.58
CA PHE A 84 7.03 -7.30 -8.10
C PHE A 84 6.91 -7.67 -6.62
N LYS A 85 6.91 -8.98 -6.36
CA LYS A 85 6.91 -9.53 -5.01
C LYS A 85 8.33 -9.87 -4.57
N PHE A 86 8.68 -9.46 -3.36
CA PHE A 86 9.97 -9.74 -2.76
C PHE A 86 9.86 -10.10 -1.28
N THR A 87 10.92 -10.72 -0.77
CA THR A 87 11.05 -11.02 0.66
C THR A 87 12.46 -10.71 1.14
N VAL A 88 12.58 -10.11 2.32
CA VAL A 88 13.85 -9.86 3.00
C VAL A 88 13.81 -10.50 4.37
N MET A 89 14.80 -11.31 4.70
CA MET A 89 14.94 -11.89 6.04
C MET A 89 15.90 -11.04 6.87
N ARG A 90 15.49 -10.68 8.09
CA ARG A 90 16.34 -10.00 9.08
C ARG A 90 16.08 -10.58 10.46
N ARG A 91 17.06 -10.43 11.35
CA ARG A 91 16.92 -10.77 12.77
C ARG A 91 16.64 -9.50 13.56
N ILE A 92 15.50 -9.43 14.25
CA ILE A 92 15.09 -8.27 15.05
C ILE A 92 14.62 -8.76 16.41
N LEU A 93 15.16 -8.19 17.50
CA LEU A 93 14.87 -8.62 18.88
C LEU A 93 15.01 -10.15 19.08
N ASP A 94 16.06 -10.72 18.49
CA ASP A 94 16.33 -12.17 18.46
C ASP A 94 15.30 -13.05 17.73
N GLU A 95 14.33 -12.45 17.04
CA GLU A 95 13.37 -13.16 16.20
C GLU A 95 13.82 -13.15 14.73
N ASP A 96 13.63 -14.29 14.06
CA ASP A 96 13.75 -14.34 12.60
C ASP A 96 12.46 -13.80 11.97
N VAL A 97 12.60 -12.66 11.28
CA VAL A 97 11.51 -11.92 10.66
C VAL A 97 11.66 -11.98 9.15
N THR A 98 10.59 -12.36 8.47
CA THR A 98 10.47 -12.24 7.02
C THR A 98 9.63 -11.03 6.67
N PHE A 99 10.28 -10.00 6.12
CA PHE A 99 9.61 -8.87 5.51
C PHE A 99 9.12 -9.23 4.12
N VAL A 100 7.90 -8.80 3.78
CA VAL A 100 7.23 -9.11 2.51
C VAL A 100 6.75 -7.83 1.86
N GLY A 101 7.13 -7.61 0.61
CA GLY A 101 6.61 -6.51 -0.20
C GLY A 101 6.00 -7.03 -1.50
N VAL A 102 4.98 -6.31 -1.97
CA VAL A 102 4.43 -6.43 -3.32
C VAL A 102 4.30 -5.00 -3.82
N VAL A 103 5.14 -4.62 -4.77
CA VAL A 103 5.10 -3.28 -5.38
C VAL A 103 4.33 -3.35 -6.69
N ASP A 104 3.56 -2.32 -7.00
CA ASP A 104 2.71 -2.32 -8.19
C ASP A 104 3.54 -2.22 -9.46
N ALA A 105 4.64 -1.46 -9.41
CA ALA A 105 5.63 -1.41 -10.46
C ALA A 105 7.01 -0.95 -9.93
N MET A 106 8.07 -1.21 -10.70
CA MET A 106 9.41 -0.73 -10.36
C MET A 106 10.28 -0.52 -11.59
N ASP A 107 11.31 0.30 -11.45
CA ASP A 107 12.45 0.34 -12.36
C ASP A 107 13.78 0.17 -11.59
N SER A 108 14.90 0.54 -12.19
CA SER A 108 16.23 0.34 -11.59
C SER A 108 16.46 1.09 -10.28
N ASN A 109 15.77 2.20 -10.03
CA ASN A 109 15.95 2.98 -8.79
C ASN A 109 14.66 3.50 -8.15
N THR A 110 13.51 3.23 -8.77
CA THR A 110 12.22 3.79 -8.36
C THR A 110 11.19 2.69 -8.15
N VAL A 111 10.49 2.75 -7.02
CA VAL A 111 9.28 1.97 -6.77
C VAL A 111 8.05 2.82 -7.08
N PHE A 112 7.06 2.25 -7.73
CA PHE A 112 5.81 2.90 -8.06
C PHE A 112 4.64 2.18 -7.38
N ASP A 113 3.72 2.96 -6.86
CA ASP A 113 2.49 2.47 -6.22
C ASP A 113 1.30 3.30 -6.71
N HIS A 114 0.29 2.62 -7.21
CA HIS A 114 -0.91 3.23 -7.74
C HIS A 114 -1.95 3.31 -6.62
N LYS A 115 -2.67 4.43 -6.48
CA LYS A 115 -3.74 4.52 -5.49
C LYS A 115 -4.98 5.15 -6.10
N LEU A 116 -6.10 4.45 -5.97
CA LEU A 116 -7.43 4.98 -6.25
C LEU A 116 -7.98 5.62 -4.97
N THR A 117 -8.25 6.93 -4.99
CA THR A 117 -8.66 7.67 -3.78
C THR A 117 -9.77 8.69 -4.08
N SER A 118 -10.64 8.96 -3.11
CA SER A 118 -11.65 10.04 -3.23
C SER A 118 -11.05 11.43 -3.01
N SER A 119 -9.92 11.52 -2.33
CA SER A 119 -9.21 12.79 -2.07
C SER A 119 -7.70 12.61 -2.08
N ILE A 120 -7.00 13.67 -2.50
CA ILE A 120 -5.54 13.73 -2.48
C ILE A 120 -5.15 14.70 -1.36
N ASP A 121 -4.66 14.14 -0.26
CA ASP A 121 -4.06 14.88 0.86
C ASP A 121 -2.75 14.17 1.18
N VAL A 122 -1.68 14.70 0.58
CA VAL A 122 -0.33 14.13 0.56
C VAL A 122 0.26 14.09 1.96
N GLU A 123 0.27 15.25 2.61
CA GLU A 123 0.87 15.46 3.93
C GLU A 123 0.21 14.56 4.99
N LYS A 124 -1.11 14.37 4.90
CA LYS A 124 -1.83 13.54 5.88
C LYS A 124 -1.73 12.04 5.61
N ASN A 125 -1.89 11.60 4.36
CA ASN A 125 -2.14 10.19 4.07
C ASN A 125 -0.96 9.42 3.45
N TYR A 126 -0.04 10.13 2.81
CA TYR A 126 1.00 9.50 1.98
C TYR A 126 2.40 9.79 2.50
N GLU A 127 2.68 11.04 2.87
CA GLU A 127 3.96 11.44 3.45
C GLU A 127 4.31 10.65 4.72
N PRO A 128 3.43 10.42 5.71
CA PRO A 128 3.79 9.67 6.92
C PRO A 128 3.78 8.14 6.72
N SER A 129 3.46 7.64 5.53
CA SER A 129 3.24 6.21 5.35
C SER A 129 4.50 5.36 5.54
N MET A 130 4.38 4.29 6.33
CA MET A 130 5.46 3.30 6.48
C MET A 130 5.59 2.41 5.25
N GLN A 131 4.56 2.32 4.40
CA GLN A 131 4.57 1.41 3.25
C GLN A 131 5.69 1.76 2.28
N TRP A 132 5.77 3.02 1.83
CA TRP A 132 6.80 3.42 0.87
C TRP A 132 8.20 3.43 1.48
N ARG A 133 8.32 3.85 2.75
CA ARG A 133 9.59 3.79 3.50
C ARG A 133 10.11 2.37 3.60
N ALA A 134 9.23 1.40 3.89
CA ALA A 134 9.56 0.00 3.97
C ALA A 134 10.07 -0.53 2.63
N TYR A 135 9.43 -0.17 1.52
CA TYR A 135 9.89 -0.58 0.18
C TYR A 135 11.30 -0.06 -0.13
N LEU A 136 11.58 1.23 0.12
CA LEU A 136 12.91 1.79 -0.10
C LEU A 136 13.97 1.18 0.81
N SER A 137 13.66 1.03 2.11
CA SER A 137 14.56 0.40 3.07
C SER A 137 14.90 -1.05 2.70
N TRP A 138 13.90 -1.85 2.35
CA TRP A 138 14.08 -3.29 2.11
C TRP A 138 14.70 -3.60 0.75
N LEU A 139 14.38 -2.84 -0.28
CA LEU A 139 14.95 -3.02 -1.63
C LEU A 139 16.27 -2.26 -1.82
N ASN A 140 16.66 -1.43 -0.85
CA ASN A 140 17.81 -0.54 -0.96
C ASN A 140 17.75 0.35 -2.21
N LEU A 141 16.59 0.99 -2.41
CA LEU A 141 16.34 1.95 -3.49
C LEU A 141 16.20 3.37 -2.93
N ASP A 142 16.34 4.36 -3.81
CA ASP A 142 16.36 5.78 -3.40
C ASP A 142 15.06 6.53 -3.69
N HIS A 143 14.22 6.06 -4.62
CA HIS A 143 13.06 6.80 -5.11
C HIS A 143 11.77 6.01 -5.00
N PHE A 144 10.71 6.69 -4.58
CA PHE A 144 9.36 6.16 -4.56
C PHE A 144 8.41 7.16 -5.22
N THR A 145 7.46 6.68 -6.03
CA THR A 145 6.43 7.51 -6.65
C THR A 145 5.05 6.90 -6.45
N TYR A 146 4.16 7.65 -5.81
CA TYR A 146 2.73 7.39 -5.90
C TYR A 146 2.17 7.94 -7.21
N ASN A 147 1.37 7.12 -7.88
CA ASN A 147 0.44 7.54 -8.91
C ASN A 147 -0.97 7.59 -8.29
N LEU A 148 -1.41 8.78 -7.92
CA LEU A 148 -2.69 8.99 -7.22
C LEU A 148 -3.78 9.33 -8.23
N PHE A 149 -4.81 8.51 -8.29
CA PHE A 149 -5.98 8.70 -9.14
C PHE A 149 -7.16 9.13 -8.29
N ARG A 150 -7.57 10.39 -8.44
CA ARG A 150 -8.75 10.91 -7.74
C ARG A 150 -10.01 10.44 -8.45
N GLN A 151 -10.81 9.67 -7.74
CA GLN A 151 -12.11 9.21 -8.23
C GLN A 151 -13.26 10.00 -7.62
N TYR A 152 -14.34 10.05 -8.39
CA TYR A 152 -15.66 10.37 -7.92
C TYR A 152 -16.60 9.21 -8.26
N ASN A 153 -17.34 8.71 -7.27
CA ASN A 153 -18.32 7.65 -7.44
C ASN A 153 -19.73 8.27 -7.47
N PRO A 154 -20.42 8.32 -8.63
CA PRO A 154 -21.76 8.89 -8.72
C PRO A 154 -22.79 8.00 -8.02
N ALA A 155 -23.64 8.59 -7.19
CA ALA A 155 -24.66 7.83 -6.44
C ALA A 155 -25.64 7.03 -7.32
N ALA A 156 -25.90 7.50 -8.54
CA ALA A 156 -26.77 6.81 -9.50
C ALA A 156 -26.15 5.53 -10.10
N THR A 157 -24.81 5.42 -10.09
CA THR A 157 -24.05 4.31 -10.67
C THR A 157 -22.94 3.92 -9.69
N PRO A 158 -23.28 3.24 -8.59
CA PRO A 158 -22.38 3.08 -7.45
C PRO A 158 -21.16 2.17 -7.73
N ASP A 159 -21.14 1.44 -8.84
CA ASP A 159 -20.02 0.62 -9.30
C ASP A 159 -19.16 1.33 -10.36
N THR A 160 -19.52 2.57 -10.72
CA THR A 160 -18.79 3.41 -11.66
C THR A 160 -17.98 4.46 -10.91
N PHE A 161 -16.71 4.57 -11.25
CA PHE A 161 -15.75 5.52 -10.72
C PHE A 161 -15.28 6.42 -11.86
N LEU A 162 -15.65 7.69 -11.80
CA LEU A 162 -15.14 8.71 -12.71
C LEU A 162 -13.77 9.14 -12.21
N ILE A 163 -12.73 8.93 -13.01
CA ILE A 163 -11.37 9.37 -12.71
C ILE A 163 -11.28 10.84 -13.12
N LYS A 164 -11.19 11.72 -12.12
CA LYS A 164 -11.23 13.17 -12.30
C LYS A 164 -9.86 13.80 -12.48
N GLU A 165 -8.83 13.12 -11.99
CA GLU A 165 -7.49 13.65 -11.92
C GLU A 165 -6.52 12.50 -11.65
N ALA A 166 -5.31 12.58 -12.22
CA ALA A 166 -4.20 11.76 -11.76
C ALA A 166 -2.96 12.62 -11.54
N VAL A 167 -2.33 12.43 -10.39
CA VAL A 167 -1.14 13.17 -9.99
C VAL A 167 -0.05 12.22 -9.54
N THR A 168 1.19 12.58 -9.82
CA THR A 168 2.36 11.86 -9.33
C THR A 168 2.95 12.57 -8.12
N VAL A 169 3.19 11.84 -7.04
CA VAL A 169 3.84 12.35 -5.83
C VAL A 169 5.05 11.49 -5.54
N SER A 170 6.22 12.12 -5.44
CA SER A 170 7.48 11.39 -5.25
C SER A 170 8.12 11.67 -3.90
N PHE A 171 8.73 10.64 -3.34
CA PHE A 171 9.47 10.66 -2.09
C PHE A 171 10.87 10.07 -2.31
N HIS A 172 11.81 10.48 -1.48
CA HIS A 172 13.20 10.05 -1.54
C HIS A 172 13.60 9.35 -0.25
N ARG A 173 14.57 8.45 -0.37
CA ARG A 173 15.29 7.93 0.80
C ARG A 173 15.91 9.09 1.58
N TYR A 174 15.80 9.01 2.90
CA TYR A 174 16.37 9.98 3.82
C TYR A 174 17.25 9.29 4.86
N GLU A 175 18.15 10.06 5.46
CA GLU A 175 19.03 9.60 6.53
C GLU A 175 18.19 9.17 7.75
N GLY A 176 18.42 7.95 8.25
CA GLY A 176 17.65 7.39 9.38
C GLY A 176 16.42 6.57 8.99
N MET A 177 16.06 6.48 7.69
CA MET A 177 14.91 5.69 7.24
C MET A 177 14.97 4.22 7.70
N ASP A 178 16.15 3.58 7.63
CA ASP A 178 16.30 2.20 8.06
C ASP A 178 16.07 2.03 9.57
N GLU A 179 16.47 3.02 10.36
CA GLU A 179 16.25 3.03 11.80
C GLU A 179 14.77 3.21 12.13
N ASP A 180 14.06 4.10 11.42
CA ASP A 180 12.61 4.27 11.58
C ASP A 180 11.85 2.97 11.29
N ILE A 181 12.21 2.29 10.20
CA ILE A 181 11.62 1.01 9.81
C ILE A 181 11.93 -0.08 10.83
N ASP A 182 13.16 -0.17 11.30
CA ASP A 182 13.55 -1.15 12.33
C ASP A 182 12.83 -0.87 13.65
N ASN A 183 12.66 0.40 14.04
CA ASN A 183 11.95 0.78 15.27
C ASN A 183 10.45 0.47 15.18
N MET A 184 9.82 0.77 14.05
CA MET A 184 8.42 0.39 13.81
C MET A 184 8.25 -1.13 13.81
N ALA A 185 9.18 -1.88 13.19
CA ALA A 185 9.15 -3.33 13.18
C ALA A 185 9.34 -3.92 14.59
N LYS A 186 10.28 -3.39 15.39
CA LYS A 186 10.46 -3.79 16.80
C LYS A 186 9.17 -3.60 17.60
N SER A 187 8.54 -2.43 17.46
CA SER A 187 7.28 -2.11 18.14
C SER A 187 6.17 -3.09 17.77
N LEU A 188 5.98 -3.38 16.48
CA LEU A 188 5.02 -4.37 16.00
C LEU A 188 5.34 -5.80 16.48
N ILE A 189 6.62 -6.20 16.52
CA ILE A 189 7.01 -7.52 17.03
C ILE A 189 6.66 -7.68 18.50
N ILE A 190 6.90 -6.65 19.31
CA ILE A 190 6.51 -6.64 20.73
C ILE A 190 4.99 -6.80 20.85
N PHE A 191 4.23 -6.01 20.08
CA PHE A 191 2.76 -6.12 20.05
C PHE A 191 2.29 -7.53 19.68
N ILE A 192 2.86 -8.15 18.63
CA ILE A 192 2.52 -9.51 18.20
C ILE A 192 2.82 -10.52 19.32
N LYS A 193 3.97 -10.41 19.99
CA LYS A 193 4.35 -11.32 21.07
C LYS A 193 3.40 -11.24 22.26
N GLU A 194 2.87 -10.06 22.54
CA GLU A 194 1.98 -9.83 23.67
C GLU A 194 0.52 -10.20 23.37
N TYR A 195 -0.01 -9.79 22.20
CA TYR A 195 -1.45 -9.84 21.91
C TYR A 195 -1.84 -10.82 20.80
N ALA A 196 -0.91 -11.25 19.95
CA ALA A 196 -1.16 -12.21 18.87
C ALA A 196 -0.07 -13.30 18.73
N PRO A 197 0.35 -13.96 19.83
CA PRO A 197 1.50 -14.85 19.82
C PRO A 197 1.31 -16.09 18.93
N HIS A 198 0.07 -16.46 18.62
CA HIS A 198 -0.26 -17.56 17.69
C HIS A 198 0.17 -17.29 16.23
N LEU A 199 0.54 -16.06 15.90
CA LEU A 199 1.12 -15.70 14.60
C LEU A 199 2.61 -16.02 14.51
N ILE A 200 3.27 -16.25 15.64
CA ILE A 200 4.67 -16.65 15.69
C ILE A 200 4.75 -18.14 15.32
N ASN A 201 5.49 -18.47 14.26
CA ASN A 201 5.64 -19.83 13.70
C ASN A 201 4.49 -20.32 12.80
N ARG A 202 3.62 -19.42 12.31
CA ARG A 202 2.89 -19.65 11.05
C ARG A 202 3.85 -19.44 9.87
N GLY A 203 4.87 -20.29 9.78
CA GLY A 203 5.78 -20.43 8.64
C GLY A 203 5.22 -21.41 7.63
#